data_AF-A0A2A4P3G0-F1
#
_entry.id   AF-A0A2A4P3G0-F1
#
_cell.length_a   1.000
_cell.length_b   1.000
_cell.length_c   1.000
_cell.angle_alpha   90.00
_cell.angle_beta   90.00
_cell.angle_gamma   90.00
#
_symmetry.space_group_name_H-M   'P 1'
#
loop_
_entity.id
_entity.type
_entity.pdbx_description
1 polymer ?
#
loop_
_entity_poly.entity_id
_entity_poly.type
_entity_poly.pdbx_seq_one_letter_code
_entity_poly.pdbx_strand_id
1 'polypeptide(L)'
;MIPLSLLFFAVLPAIPPQCPDADCDGICDIVEDANQNGIWDPGETNPLDADTDDDGLGDGEEQWLNNFLNLMVDPLVFDTDGDGLGDGMELGKDLTNISLGCNGNLGTDLLVFVPDADPSTTTSPVRADSDGGGAADNVEDFNLNGAYEWAIGETDPDHSGDDNPNFQVGKIFSPGTTRIFVKNQPPGIDCIPVWTSAGSSPGATPAPNLGVTFDLIKPLKPLPLFVVWSSGSAFKDYTVPPGLPSGKTIWFQGYFRDPNNPGTEYVETVAWVEIQ
;
A
#
# COMPACT_ATOMS: atom_id res chain seq x y z
N MET A 1 -19.16 -12.02 13.62
CA MET A 1 -17.72 -11.86 13.45
C MET A 1 -17.12 -11.89 14.84
N ILE A 2 -16.31 -12.91 15.13
CA ILE A 2 -15.53 -12.97 16.37
C ILE A 2 -14.25 -12.21 16.03
N PRO A 3 -13.85 -11.17 16.76
CA PRO A 3 -12.58 -10.50 16.50
C PRO A 3 -11.45 -11.52 16.66
N LEU A 4 -10.47 -11.50 15.76
CA LEU A 4 -9.31 -12.42 15.79
C LEU A 4 -8.63 -12.41 17.17
N SER A 5 -8.66 -11.26 17.86
CA SER A 5 -8.17 -11.06 19.23
C SER A 5 -8.83 -11.90 20.33
N LEU A 6 -9.95 -12.58 20.06
CA LEU A 6 -10.64 -13.44 21.05
C LEU A 6 -10.49 -14.95 20.80
N LEU A 7 -9.83 -15.38 19.72
CA LEU A 7 -9.65 -16.81 19.43
C LEU A 7 -8.41 -17.43 20.08
N PHE A 8 -7.54 -16.63 20.71
CA PHE A 8 -6.26 -17.09 21.27
C PHE A 8 -6.39 -17.95 22.54
N PHE A 9 -7.58 -18.06 23.15
CA PHE A 9 -7.74 -18.69 24.48
C PHE A 9 -8.40 -20.09 24.50
N ALA A 10 -8.57 -20.77 23.36
CA ALA A 10 -9.23 -22.07 23.37
C ALA A 10 -8.45 -23.15 22.59
N VAL A 11 -7.84 -24.04 23.37
CA VAL A 11 -7.29 -25.35 23.00
C VAL A 11 -5.81 -25.35 22.56
N LEU A 12 -4.92 -24.98 23.48
CA LEU A 12 -3.58 -25.58 23.46
C LEU A 12 -3.71 -27.07 23.82
N PRO A 13 -3.25 -28.02 22.98
CA PRO A 13 -3.16 -29.42 23.38
C PRO A 13 -2.23 -29.52 24.60
N ALA A 14 -2.56 -30.44 25.52
CA ALA A 14 -1.80 -30.62 26.75
C ALA A 14 -0.29 -30.73 26.47
N ILE A 15 0.47 -29.74 26.94
CA ILE A 15 1.93 -29.67 26.83
C ILE A 15 2.49 -30.99 27.39
N PRO A 16 3.17 -31.83 26.57
CA PRO A 16 3.79 -33.05 27.07
C PRO A 16 4.85 -32.66 28.11
N PRO A 17 5.05 -33.43 29.19
CA PRO A 17 5.87 -33.04 30.34
C PRO A 17 7.40 -32.93 30.10
N GLN A 18 7.84 -32.71 28.86
CA GLN A 18 9.23 -32.54 28.42
C GLN A 18 9.34 -31.59 27.21
N CYS A 19 8.54 -30.53 27.18
CA CYS A 19 8.67 -29.42 26.25
C CYS A 19 8.94 -28.16 27.09
N PRO A 20 10.20 -27.90 27.49
CA PRO A 20 10.60 -26.56 27.86
C PRO A 20 10.26 -25.61 26.70
N ASP A 21 9.81 -24.44 27.09
CA ASP A 21 9.37 -23.33 26.25
C ASP A 21 9.85 -22.10 27.05
N ALA A 22 11.03 -21.62 26.69
CA ALA A 22 11.81 -20.71 27.52
C ALA A 22 11.39 -19.24 27.36
N ASP A 23 10.77 -18.89 26.23
CA ASP A 23 10.20 -17.57 25.96
C ASP A 23 8.67 -17.52 25.97
N CYS A 24 7.98 -18.66 26.12
CA CYS A 24 6.53 -18.78 26.28
C CYS A 24 5.73 -18.43 25.02
N ASP A 25 6.29 -18.59 23.83
CA ASP A 25 5.63 -18.29 22.55
C ASP A 25 4.70 -19.45 22.08
N GLY A 26 4.82 -20.63 22.70
CA GLY A 26 4.04 -21.83 22.40
C GLY A 26 4.75 -22.85 21.51
N ILE A 27 5.99 -22.59 21.11
CA ILE A 27 6.93 -23.54 20.51
C ILE A 27 7.83 -24.11 21.63
N CYS A 28 8.31 -25.35 21.45
CA CYS A 28 9.25 -25.93 22.40
C CYS A 28 10.68 -25.57 22.02
N ASP A 29 11.58 -25.35 22.98
CA ASP A 29 13.00 -25.09 22.73
C ASP A 29 13.63 -26.13 21.78
N ILE A 30 13.19 -27.39 21.87
CA ILE A 30 13.70 -28.53 21.08
C ILE A 30 13.19 -28.54 19.62
N VAL A 31 12.13 -27.80 19.33
CA VAL A 31 11.57 -27.59 17.99
C VAL A 31 12.27 -26.41 17.34
N GLU A 32 12.54 -25.37 18.11
CA GLU A 32 13.26 -24.17 17.69
C GLU A 32 14.73 -24.46 17.42
N ASP A 33 15.45 -25.09 18.36
CA ASP A 33 16.76 -25.71 18.13
C ASP A 33 16.57 -27.05 17.39
N ALA A 34 16.20 -26.96 16.12
CA ALA A 34 15.84 -28.07 15.26
C ALA A 34 16.95 -29.14 15.20
N ASN A 35 18.22 -28.74 15.36
CA ASN A 35 19.36 -29.64 15.33
C ASN A 35 19.85 -30.09 16.73
N GLN A 36 19.27 -29.54 17.80
CA GLN A 36 19.44 -29.89 19.22
C GLN A 36 20.89 -29.76 19.71
N ASN A 37 21.63 -28.78 19.21
CA ASN A 37 23.02 -28.55 19.59
C ASN A 37 23.18 -27.50 20.70
N GLY A 38 22.09 -26.84 21.11
CA GLY A 38 22.06 -25.77 22.11
C GLY A 38 22.60 -24.42 21.61
N ILE A 39 22.62 -24.19 20.31
CA ILE A 39 23.08 -22.98 19.62
C ILE A 39 21.99 -22.56 18.64
N TRP A 40 21.62 -21.29 18.64
CA TRP A 40 20.75 -20.72 17.60
C TRP A 40 21.51 -20.64 16.27
N ASP A 41 21.10 -21.46 15.30
CA ASP A 41 21.68 -21.51 13.95
C ASP A 41 20.78 -20.81 12.91
N PRO A 42 21.33 -20.35 11.76
CA PRO A 42 20.50 -19.81 10.68
C PRO A 42 19.48 -20.84 10.17
N GLY A 43 18.21 -20.41 10.09
CA GLY A 43 17.09 -21.30 9.74
C GLY A 43 16.37 -21.91 10.95
N GLU A 44 16.72 -21.50 12.16
CA GLU A 44 16.06 -21.83 13.42
C GLU A 44 15.50 -20.55 14.06
N THR A 45 14.37 -20.66 14.73
CA THR A 45 13.89 -19.63 15.65
C THR A 45 14.73 -19.65 16.93
N ASN A 46 14.77 -18.54 17.66
CA ASN A 46 15.59 -18.39 18.84
C ASN A 46 14.78 -18.76 20.10
N PRO A 47 15.13 -19.85 20.84
CA PRO A 47 14.34 -20.33 21.99
C PRO A 47 14.22 -19.38 23.19
N LEU A 48 14.81 -18.19 23.11
CA LEU A 48 14.82 -17.18 24.17
C LEU A 48 14.14 -15.89 23.72
N ASP A 49 13.50 -15.90 22.56
CA ASP A 49 12.98 -14.75 21.86
C ASP A 49 11.69 -15.10 21.13
N ALA A 50 10.57 -14.66 21.69
CA ALA A 50 9.23 -15.10 21.27
C ALA A 50 8.76 -14.51 19.91
N ASP A 51 9.63 -13.81 19.19
CA ASP A 51 9.42 -13.12 17.91
C ASP A 51 10.82 -12.91 17.30
N THR A 52 11.34 -13.93 16.61
CA THR A 52 12.76 -14.04 16.25
C THR A 52 13.20 -12.98 15.22
N ASP A 53 12.27 -12.48 14.40
CA ASP A 53 12.57 -11.47 13.37
C ASP A 53 12.06 -10.05 13.69
N ASP A 54 11.40 -9.89 14.84
CA ASP A 54 10.95 -8.63 15.42
C ASP A 54 9.89 -7.88 14.58
N ASP A 55 9.02 -8.61 13.90
CA ASP A 55 7.98 -8.02 13.04
C ASP A 55 6.64 -7.77 13.74
N GLY A 56 6.50 -8.22 14.99
CA GLY A 56 5.31 -8.07 15.82
C GLY A 56 4.39 -9.30 15.88
N LEU A 57 4.64 -10.33 15.05
CA LEU A 57 4.07 -11.66 15.13
C LEU A 57 5.06 -12.59 15.83
N GLY A 58 4.59 -13.34 16.82
CA GLY A 58 5.48 -14.30 17.49
C GLY A 58 5.68 -15.57 16.67
N ASP A 59 6.82 -16.23 16.82
CA ASP A 59 7.16 -17.45 16.07
C ASP A 59 6.04 -18.51 16.16
N GLY A 60 5.52 -18.72 17.37
CA GLY A 60 4.37 -19.60 17.64
C GLY A 60 3.06 -19.14 17.00
N GLU A 61 2.83 -17.82 16.90
CA GLU A 61 1.67 -17.24 16.22
C GLU A 61 1.75 -17.47 14.71
N GLU A 62 2.90 -17.23 14.09
CA GLU A 62 3.13 -17.49 12.66
C GLU A 62 3.03 -18.97 12.32
N GLN A 63 3.62 -19.84 13.13
CA GLN A 63 3.45 -21.29 12.99
C GLN A 63 1.97 -21.68 13.05
N TRP A 64 1.18 -21.03 13.92
CA TRP A 64 -0.27 -21.25 13.97
C TRP A 64 -0.96 -20.74 12.69
N LEU A 65 -0.65 -19.52 12.22
CA LEU A 65 -1.21 -18.96 10.99
C LEU A 65 -0.93 -19.86 9.79
N ASN A 66 0.27 -20.40 9.68
CA ASN A 66 0.67 -21.34 8.65
C ASN A 66 -0.10 -22.66 8.70
N ASN A 67 -0.23 -23.25 9.89
CA ASN A 67 -0.88 -24.54 10.07
C ASN A 67 -2.41 -24.48 9.90
N PHE A 68 -3.04 -23.36 10.26
CA PHE A 68 -4.50 -23.25 10.32
C PHE A 68 -5.11 -22.38 9.23
N LEU A 69 -4.41 -21.35 8.76
CA LEU A 69 -4.87 -20.44 7.71
C LEU A 69 -4.11 -20.59 6.39
N ASN A 70 -2.99 -21.34 6.36
CA ASN A 70 -2.14 -21.48 5.19
C ASN A 70 -1.68 -20.11 4.65
N LEU A 71 -1.30 -19.22 5.56
CA LEU A 71 -0.87 -17.86 5.22
C LEU A 71 0.51 -17.89 4.53
N MET A 72 1.44 -18.71 5.06
CA MET A 72 2.83 -18.87 4.57
C MET A 72 3.78 -17.73 4.95
N VAL A 73 3.55 -17.08 6.09
CA VAL A 73 4.52 -16.18 6.77
C VAL A 73 5.70 -16.99 7.30
N ASP A 74 6.88 -16.39 7.49
CA ASP A 74 8.10 -17.09 7.92
C ASP A 74 8.70 -16.41 9.16
N PRO A 75 8.80 -17.09 10.32
CA PRO A 75 9.23 -16.51 11.61
C PRO A 75 10.71 -16.08 11.68
N LEU A 76 11.37 -16.04 10.52
CA LEU A 76 12.77 -15.66 10.34
C LEU A 76 12.89 -14.52 9.33
N VAL A 77 11.77 -14.00 8.84
CA VAL A 77 11.67 -13.04 7.74
C VAL A 77 10.63 -11.98 8.11
N PHE A 78 11.15 -10.86 8.60
CA PHE A 78 10.39 -9.68 8.99
C PHE A 78 9.31 -9.19 7.98
N ASP A 79 9.52 -9.48 6.69
CA ASP A 79 8.69 -9.04 5.57
C ASP A 79 8.73 -10.16 4.52
N THR A 80 7.74 -11.05 4.57
CA THR A 80 7.74 -12.32 3.86
C THR A 80 7.65 -12.14 2.34
N ASP A 81 6.95 -11.11 1.86
CA ASP A 81 6.81 -10.87 0.42
C ASP A 81 7.77 -9.81 -0.16
N GLY A 82 8.47 -9.09 0.71
CA GLY A 82 9.59 -8.23 0.37
C GLY A 82 9.17 -6.87 -0.18
N ASP A 83 7.97 -6.38 0.16
CA ASP A 83 7.50 -5.07 -0.27
C ASP A 83 7.97 -3.93 0.66
N GLY A 84 8.35 -4.23 1.89
CA GLY A 84 8.89 -3.28 2.87
C GLY A 84 7.92 -2.90 4.00
N LEU A 85 6.72 -3.45 4.03
CA LEU A 85 5.87 -3.55 5.23
C LEU A 85 6.17 -4.88 5.93
N GLY A 86 6.18 -4.92 7.26
CA GLY A 86 6.46 -6.16 7.99
C GLY A 86 5.20 -6.97 8.27
N ASP A 87 5.27 -8.31 8.33
CA ASP A 87 4.06 -9.15 8.31
C ASP A 87 3.12 -8.83 9.48
N GLY A 88 3.68 -8.52 10.66
CA GLY A 88 2.90 -8.06 11.80
C GLY A 88 2.15 -6.76 11.55
N MET A 89 2.78 -5.75 10.94
CA MET A 89 2.08 -4.51 10.54
C MET A 89 0.94 -4.84 9.60
N GLU A 90 1.19 -5.64 8.57
CA GLU A 90 0.19 -5.98 7.56
C GLU A 90 -1.03 -6.73 8.15
N LEU A 91 -0.83 -7.47 9.25
CA LEU A 91 -1.91 -8.10 10.02
C LEU A 91 -2.53 -7.22 11.13
N GLY A 92 -2.18 -5.94 11.19
CA GLY A 92 -2.74 -4.98 12.14
C GLY A 92 -2.13 -5.06 13.55
N LYS A 93 -0.84 -5.38 13.66
CA LYS A 93 -0.14 -5.36 14.94
C LYS A 93 0.24 -3.94 15.34
N ASP A 94 -0.24 -3.52 16.50
CA ASP A 94 0.12 -2.29 17.18
C ASP A 94 0.73 -2.57 18.56
N LEU A 95 1.12 -1.52 19.28
CA LEU A 95 1.73 -1.65 20.63
C LEU A 95 0.83 -2.30 21.69
N THR A 96 -0.42 -2.63 21.37
CA THR A 96 -1.38 -3.25 22.27
C THR A 96 -1.59 -4.75 22.02
N ASN A 97 -1.09 -5.29 20.90
CA ASN A 97 -1.34 -6.68 20.48
C ASN A 97 -0.13 -7.41 19.82
N ILE A 98 1.09 -6.89 19.98
CA ILE A 98 2.36 -7.58 19.61
C ILE A 98 2.69 -8.80 20.48
N SER A 99 3.64 -9.62 20.00
CA SER A 99 4.19 -10.77 20.71
C SER A 99 4.80 -10.38 22.07
N LEU A 100 4.48 -11.18 23.09
CA LEU A 100 5.02 -11.05 24.44
C LEU A 100 5.68 -12.37 24.82
N GLY A 101 6.88 -12.28 25.37
CA GLY A 101 7.54 -13.42 26.00
C GLY A 101 7.08 -13.66 27.45
N CYS A 102 7.72 -14.63 28.10
CA CYS A 102 7.44 -15.00 29.48
C CYS A 102 7.47 -13.80 30.44
N ASN A 103 6.58 -13.83 31.44
CA ASN A 103 6.52 -12.85 32.54
C ASN A 103 6.31 -11.38 32.10
N GLY A 104 5.78 -11.16 30.89
CA GLY A 104 5.52 -9.83 30.35
C GLY A 104 6.77 -9.11 29.83
N ASN A 105 7.83 -9.86 29.52
CA ASN A 105 8.87 -9.36 28.65
C ASN A 105 8.28 -9.18 27.24
N LEU A 106 8.77 -8.18 26.50
CA LEU A 106 8.49 -8.08 25.08
C LEU A 106 9.26 -9.21 24.38
N GLY A 107 8.60 -9.91 23.44
CA GLY A 107 9.30 -10.76 22.47
C GLY A 107 9.91 -9.83 21.43
N THR A 108 9.06 -9.09 20.74
CA THR A 108 9.41 -8.09 19.73
C THR A 108 10.33 -6.96 20.21
N ASP A 109 11.45 -6.73 19.52
CA ASP A 109 12.29 -5.53 19.65
C ASP A 109 11.63 -4.32 18.99
N LEU A 110 11.15 -3.40 19.83
CA LEU A 110 10.53 -2.13 19.43
C LEU A 110 11.48 -1.15 18.70
N LEU A 111 12.78 -1.45 18.61
CA LEU A 111 13.71 -0.70 17.77
C LEU A 111 13.69 -1.16 16.31
N VAL A 112 13.19 -2.36 16.04
CA VAL A 112 13.02 -2.95 14.71
C VAL A 112 11.57 -2.83 14.26
N PHE A 113 10.63 -3.21 15.12
CA PHE A 113 9.20 -3.20 14.84
C PHE A 113 8.64 -1.80 14.57
N VAL A 114 7.84 -1.68 13.52
CA VAL A 114 7.04 -0.49 13.21
C VAL A 114 5.57 -0.82 13.48
N PRO A 115 4.94 -0.21 14.51
CA PRO A 115 3.55 -0.50 14.83
C PRO A 115 2.59 0.09 13.80
N ASP A 116 1.53 -0.66 13.52
CA ASP A 116 0.41 -0.21 12.70
C ASP A 116 -0.30 1.01 13.34
N ALA A 117 -0.52 2.05 12.54
CA ALA A 117 -1.18 3.29 12.94
C ALA A 117 -2.72 3.23 12.93
N ASP A 118 -3.33 2.32 12.15
CA ASP A 118 -4.75 1.99 12.13
C ASP A 118 -4.98 0.48 11.88
N PRO A 119 -5.01 -0.36 12.94
CA PRO A 119 -5.22 -1.81 12.83
C PRO A 119 -6.55 -2.26 12.21
N SER A 120 -7.39 -1.34 11.75
CA SER A 120 -8.60 -1.64 10.97
C SER A 120 -8.35 -1.68 9.46
N THR A 121 -7.18 -1.26 9.01
CA THR A 121 -6.64 -1.43 7.67
C THR A 121 -5.53 -2.48 7.75
N THR A 122 -5.47 -3.37 6.77
CA THR A 122 -4.56 -4.53 6.77
C THR A 122 -4.24 -4.88 5.33
N THR A 123 -3.10 -5.51 5.11
CA THR A 123 -2.67 -6.00 3.81
C THR A 123 -2.33 -7.49 3.91
N SER A 124 -1.82 -8.07 2.82
CA SER A 124 -1.50 -9.48 2.71
C SER A 124 0.00 -9.69 2.86
N PRO A 125 0.50 -10.29 3.96
CA PRO A 125 1.94 -10.42 4.22
C PRO A 125 2.70 -11.38 3.29
N VAL A 126 2.00 -11.98 2.34
CA VAL A 126 2.55 -12.93 1.38
C VAL A 126 2.31 -12.50 -0.06
N ARG A 127 1.82 -11.28 -0.27
CA ARG A 127 1.58 -10.68 -1.57
C ARG A 127 1.86 -9.18 -1.49
N ALA A 128 3.02 -8.80 -2.03
CA ALA A 128 3.45 -7.42 -2.20
C ALA A 128 2.48 -6.49 -2.95
N ASP A 129 1.36 -7.00 -3.47
CA ASP A 129 0.25 -6.29 -4.11
C ASP A 129 -1.01 -7.04 -3.65
N SER A 130 -1.64 -6.54 -2.59
CA SER A 130 -2.68 -7.21 -1.82
C SER A 130 -3.94 -7.46 -2.61
N ASP A 131 -4.32 -6.54 -3.49
CA ASP A 131 -5.53 -6.66 -4.31
C ASP A 131 -5.27 -7.13 -5.75
N GLY A 132 -4.02 -7.08 -6.22
CA GLY A 132 -3.59 -7.48 -7.55
C GLY A 132 -3.84 -6.44 -8.65
N GLY A 133 -4.03 -5.17 -8.33
CA GLY A 133 -4.35 -4.08 -9.25
C GLY A 133 -3.12 -3.46 -9.92
N GLY A 134 -1.92 -3.77 -9.42
CA GLY A 134 -0.63 -3.43 -10.01
C GLY A 134 0.12 -2.28 -9.35
N ALA A 135 -0.33 -1.78 -8.21
CA ALA A 135 0.51 -1.08 -7.23
C ALA A 135 0.92 -2.07 -6.12
N ALA A 136 2.05 -1.83 -5.49
CA ALA A 136 2.48 -2.64 -4.34
C ALA A 136 2.03 -1.93 -3.07
N ASP A 137 1.79 -2.66 -1.98
CA ASP A 137 1.15 -2.10 -0.79
C ASP A 137 1.97 -0.94 -0.21
N ASN A 138 3.29 -1.09 -0.16
CA ASN A 138 4.25 -0.02 0.21
C ASN A 138 4.24 1.24 -0.70
N VAL A 139 3.74 1.14 -1.94
CA VAL A 139 3.57 2.28 -2.86
C VAL A 139 2.26 3.00 -2.55
N GLU A 140 1.27 2.27 -2.07
CA GLU A 140 -0.07 2.75 -1.75
C GLU A 140 -0.13 3.36 -0.34
N ASP A 141 0.55 2.76 0.63
CA ASP A 141 0.93 3.33 1.92
C ASP A 141 2.29 4.04 1.81
N PHE A 142 2.30 5.28 1.30
CA PHE A 142 3.55 5.99 1.06
C PHE A 142 4.35 6.29 2.34
N ASN A 143 3.68 6.24 3.50
CA ASN A 143 4.25 6.67 4.77
C ASN A 143 4.69 5.48 5.64
N LEU A 144 4.35 4.25 5.22
CA LEU A 144 4.79 2.96 5.75
C LEU A 144 4.42 2.82 7.22
N ASN A 145 3.17 3.15 7.55
CA ASN A 145 2.64 3.08 8.91
C ASN A 145 1.48 2.09 9.07
N GLY A 146 1.09 1.38 8.01
CA GLY A 146 0.01 0.38 8.03
C GLY A 146 -1.41 0.95 7.99
N ALA A 147 -1.58 2.26 8.08
CA ALA A 147 -2.87 2.91 7.99
C ALA A 147 -3.18 3.31 6.53
N TYR A 148 -4.40 3.03 6.07
CA TYR A 148 -4.90 3.67 4.85
C TYR A 148 -5.46 5.08 5.15
N GLU A 149 -4.78 6.11 4.64
CA GLU A 149 -5.05 7.50 4.97
C GLU A 149 -5.27 8.34 3.70
N TRP A 150 -6.43 8.16 3.09
CA TRP A 150 -6.86 8.94 1.92
C TRP A 150 -6.62 10.45 2.05
N ALA A 151 -6.76 11.01 3.27
CA ALA A 151 -6.60 12.44 3.53
C ALA A 151 -5.21 12.99 3.20
N ILE A 152 -4.17 12.15 3.14
CA ILE A 152 -2.80 12.52 2.80
C ILE A 152 -2.36 12.01 1.40
N GLY A 153 -3.26 11.34 0.68
CA GLY A 153 -3.06 10.97 -0.73
C GLY A 153 -2.62 9.53 -0.97
N GLU A 154 -2.84 8.64 0.00
CA GLU A 154 -2.67 7.18 -0.14
C GLU A 154 -3.80 6.57 -0.97
N THR A 155 -3.48 5.45 -1.62
CA THR A 155 -4.45 4.55 -2.24
C THR A 155 -4.71 3.37 -1.32
N ASP A 156 -5.84 2.70 -1.49
CA ASP A 156 -6.28 1.61 -0.62
C ASP A 156 -5.66 0.29 -1.12
N PRO A 157 -4.71 -0.34 -0.39
CA PRO A 157 -4.02 -1.55 -0.87
C PRO A 157 -4.93 -2.77 -1.08
N ASP A 158 -6.15 -2.72 -0.55
CA ASP A 158 -7.19 -3.74 -0.74
C ASP A 158 -8.17 -3.40 -1.88
N HIS A 159 -7.92 -2.33 -2.64
CA HIS A 159 -8.79 -1.81 -3.68
C HIS A 159 -8.15 -1.63 -5.08
N SER A 160 -8.11 -2.72 -5.85
CA SER A 160 -7.52 -2.79 -7.23
C SER A 160 -8.01 -1.74 -8.26
N GLY A 161 -9.06 -1.00 -7.89
CA GLY A 161 -9.46 0.20 -8.58
C GLY A 161 -8.38 1.26 -8.54
N ASP A 162 -7.83 1.67 -7.40
CA ASP A 162 -7.12 2.94 -7.24
C ASP A 162 -5.60 2.95 -7.41
N ASP A 163 -4.97 1.79 -7.61
CA ASP A 163 -3.54 1.56 -7.93
C ASP A 163 -3.00 2.38 -9.11
N ASN A 164 -3.92 2.88 -9.93
CA ASN A 164 -3.58 3.65 -11.10
C ASN A 164 -4.49 4.89 -11.17
N PRO A 165 -4.13 5.97 -10.45
CA PRO A 165 -4.83 7.24 -10.51
C PRO A 165 -4.65 7.85 -11.91
N ASN A 166 -5.62 7.53 -12.77
CA ASN A 166 -5.44 7.57 -14.21
C ASN A 166 -6.20 8.74 -14.82
N PHE A 167 -5.70 9.95 -14.61
CA PHE A 167 -6.00 11.08 -15.48
C PHE A 167 -5.62 10.74 -16.94
N GLN A 168 -6.61 10.32 -17.75
CA GLN A 168 -6.43 9.88 -19.14
C GLN A 168 -7.13 10.82 -20.12
N VAL A 169 -6.57 10.97 -21.32
CA VAL A 169 -7.13 11.81 -22.39
C VAL A 169 -7.40 10.95 -23.63
N GLY A 170 -8.66 10.96 -24.07
CA GLY A 170 -9.10 10.31 -25.31
C GLY A 170 -8.60 11.04 -26.56
N LYS A 171 -8.74 10.38 -27.71
CA LYS A 171 -8.42 11.00 -29.01
C LYS A 171 -9.31 12.23 -29.26
N ILE A 172 -8.77 13.25 -29.93
CA ILE A 172 -9.58 14.36 -30.43
C ILE A 172 -10.46 13.84 -31.57
N PHE A 173 -11.77 14.01 -31.45
CA PHE A 173 -12.74 13.69 -32.51
C PHE A 173 -13.42 14.96 -33.01
N SER A 174 -13.88 14.92 -34.27
CA SER A 174 -14.63 16.03 -34.87
C SER A 174 -15.89 16.33 -34.05
N PRO A 175 -16.13 17.58 -33.62
CA PRO A 175 -15.60 18.85 -34.16
C PRO A 175 -14.43 19.48 -33.39
N GLY A 176 -13.52 18.70 -32.79
CA GLY A 176 -12.41 19.18 -31.96
C GLY A 176 -12.63 18.97 -30.47
N THR A 177 -13.36 17.92 -30.11
CA THR A 177 -13.63 17.55 -28.72
C THR A 177 -12.68 16.44 -28.29
N THR A 178 -12.14 16.54 -27.08
CA THR A 178 -11.46 15.43 -26.40
C THR A 178 -12.25 15.00 -25.17
N ARG A 179 -12.13 13.72 -24.80
CA ARG A 179 -12.71 13.20 -23.57
C ARG A 179 -11.61 13.04 -22.52
N ILE A 180 -11.77 13.69 -21.37
CA ILE A 180 -10.91 13.43 -20.22
C ILE A 180 -11.61 12.38 -19.37
N PHE A 181 -10.90 11.32 -19.07
CA PHE A 181 -11.29 10.29 -18.13
C PHE A 181 -10.49 10.49 -16.86
N VAL A 182 -11.16 10.41 -15.74
CA VAL A 182 -10.52 10.31 -14.44
C VAL A 182 -11.08 9.07 -13.80
N LYS A 183 -10.17 8.17 -13.46
CA LYS A 183 -10.52 6.88 -12.91
C LYS A 183 -10.05 6.83 -11.48
N ASN A 184 -10.81 6.11 -10.69
CA ASN A 184 -10.43 5.65 -9.37
C ASN A 184 -10.20 6.83 -8.44
N GLN A 185 -11.24 7.67 -8.37
CA GLN A 185 -11.30 8.78 -7.43
C GLN A 185 -12.50 8.60 -6.51
N PRO A 186 -12.40 9.02 -5.25
CA PRO A 186 -13.54 9.09 -4.36
C PRO A 186 -14.61 10.06 -4.88
N PRO A 187 -15.87 9.84 -4.48
CA PRO A 187 -16.95 10.76 -4.79
C PRO A 187 -16.71 12.12 -4.12
N GLY A 188 -16.87 13.19 -4.88
CA GLY A 188 -16.75 14.57 -4.40
C GLY A 188 -15.39 15.22 -4.63
N ILE A 189 -14.42 14.53 -5.24
CA ILE A 189 -13.14 15.13 -5.61
C ILE A 189 -13.32 16.07 -6.81
N ASP A 190 -12.82 17.29 -6.64
CA ASP A 190 -12.74 18.31 -7.68
C ASP A 190 -11.51 18.03 -8.55
N CYS A 191 -11.72 17.82 -9.85
CA CYS A 191 -10.62 17.77 -10.83
C CYS A 191 -10.66 18.99 -11.75
N ILE A 192 -9.53 19.67 -11.86
CA ILE A 192 -9.29 20.81 -12.75
C ILE A 192 -8.24 20.38 -13.79
N PRO A 193 -8.67 19.96 -14.99
CA PRO A 193 -7.72 19.73 -16.06
C PRO A 193 -7.05 21.04 -16.48
N VAL A 194 -5.74 21.01 -16.62
CA VAL A 194 -4.97 22.07 -17.25
C VAL A 194 -4.33 21.53 -18.51
N TRP A 195 -4.16 22.38 -19.53
CA TRP A 195 -3.54 21.97 -20.79
C TRP A 195 -2.61 23.02 -21.38
N THR A 196 -1.74 22.57 -22.27
CA THR A 196 -0.87 23.43 -23.11
C THR A 196 -0.67 22.84 -24.50
N SER A 197 -0.60 23.69 -25.53
CA SER A 197 -0.15 23.34 -26.89
C SER A 197 1.35 23.59 -27.10
N ALA A 198 2.01 24.20 -26.11
CA ALA A 198 3.45 24.39 -26.08
C ALA A 198 3.99 23.45 -25.00
N GLY A 199 4.63 22.37 -25.40
CA GLY A 199 5.17 21.32 -24.53
C GLY A 199 6.18 20.47 -25.30
N SER A 200 7.10 19.84 -24.60
CA SER A 200 8.06 18.86 -25.15
C SER A 200 7.84 17.53 -24.45
N SER A 201 8.28 16.41 -25.04
CA SER A 201 8.26 15.13 -24.32
C SER A 201 9.00 15.27 -22.99
N PRO A 202 8.69 14.45 -21.98
CA PRO A 202 9.48 14.38 -20.76
C PRO A 202 10.97 14.21 -21.13
N GLY A 203 11.80 15.14 -20.65
CA GLY A 203 13.24 15.05 -20.80
C GLY A 203 13.75 13.92 -19.91
N ALA A 204 14.49 12.99 -20.48
CA ALA A 204 15.11 11.88 -19.77
C ALA A 204 16.11 12.39 -18.72
N THR A 205 15.79 12.17 -17.44
CA THR A 205 16.78 11.87 -16.40
C THR A 205 16.23 10.77 -15.50
N PRO A 206 16.96 9.67 -15.27
CA PRO A 206 16.47 8.51 -14.56
C PRO A 206 16.52 8.74 -13.05
N ALA A 207 15.36 8.69 -12.40
CA ALA A 207 15.22 8.26 -11.02
C ALA A 207 13.94 7.40 -10.98
N PRO A 208 13.98 6.21 -10.36
CA PRO A 208 12.88 5.27 -10.41
C PRO A 208 11.74 5.75 -9.51
N ASN A 209 10.52 5.46 -9.97
CA ASN A 209 9.22 5.63 -9.31
C ASN A 209 8.47 6.96 -9.61
N LEU A 210 7.37 6.79 -10.36
CA LEU A 210 6.21 7.68 -10.59
C LEU A 210 6.23 8.80 -11.67
N GLY A 211 7.17 8.79 -12.62
CA GLY A 211 6.93 9.25 -14.01
C GLY A 211 6.09 10.52 -14.29
N VAL A 212 6.81 11.63 -14.56
CA VAL A 212 6.45 12.84 -15.36
C VAL A 212 6.22 14.15 -14.58
N THR A 213 7.07 15.16 -14.86
CA THR A 213 6.90 16.56 -14.43
C THR A 213 6.49 17.44 -15.63
N PHE A 214 5.45 18.26 -15.48
CA PHE A 214 5.07 19.26 -16.48
C PHE A 214 6.12 20.37 -16.60
N ASP A 215 6.33 20.89 -17.82
CA ASP A 215 7.08 22.14 -18.01
C ASP A 215 6.22 23.35 -17.59
N LEU A 216 6.17 23.62 -16.29
CA LEU A 216 5.38 24.70 -15.67
C LEU A 216 5.83 26.12 -16.09
N ILE A 217 6.92 26.25 -16.86
CA ILE A 217 7.40 27.53 -17.39
C ILE A 217 6.44 28.05 -18.48
N LYS A 218 5.59 27.18 -19.04
CA LYS A 218 4.64 27.54 -20.10
C LYS A 218 3.26 27.85 -19.54
N PRO A 219 2.52 28.81 -20.12
CA PRO A 219 1.22 29.20 -19.61
C PRO A 219 0.22 28.05 -19.73
N LEU A 220 -0.17 27.50 -18.59
CA LEU A 220 -1.25 26.54 -18.43
C LEU A 220 -2.60 27.22 -18.64
N LYS A 221 -3.51 26.55 -19.34
CA LYS A 221 -4.89 26.99 -19.50
C LYS A 221 -5.81 26.02 -18.75
N PRO A 222 -6.58 26.49 -17.75
CA PRO A 222 -7.52 25.63 -17.06
C PRO A 222 -8.73 25.33 -17.95
N LEU A 223 -9.25 24.11 -17.83
CA LEU A 223 -10.56 23.71 -18.33
C LEU A 223 -11.61 23.83 -17.21
N PRO A 224 -12.91 23.88 -17.56
CA PRO A 224 -13.96 23.96 -16.56
C PRO A 224 -13.90 22.80 -15.57
N LEU A 225 -13.94 23.12 -14.27
CA LEU A 225 -14.04 22.17 -13.16
C LEU A 225 -15.01 21.03 -13.47
N PHE A 226 -14.60 19.81 -13.15
CA PHE A 226 -15.48 18.66 -13.12
C PHE A 226 -15.26 17.87 -11.86
N VAL A 227 -16.37 17.41 -11.30
CA VAL A 227 -16.37 16.70 -10.04
C VAL A 227 -16.61 15.24 -10.32
N VAL A 228 -15.82 14.37 -9.69
CA VAL A 228 -15.96 12.93 -9.80
C VAL A 228 -16.98 12.50 -8.75
N TRP A 229 -18.18 12.11 -9.16
CA TRP A 229 -19.31 11.85 -8.23
C TRP A 229 -19.66 10.38 -8.03
N SER A 230 -18.98 9.44 -8.69
CA SER A 230 -19.23 8.01 -8.55
C SER A 230 -17.95 7.30 -8.18
N SER A 231 -18.00 6.44 -7.16
CA SER A 231 -16.95 5.48 -6.86
C SER A 231 -16.55 4.75 -8.15
N GLY A 232 -15.27 4.86 -8.51
CA GLY A 232 -14.73 4.34 -9.77
C GLY A 232 -14.39 5.44 -10.79
N SER A 233 -14.97 5.39 -11.99
CA SER A 233 -14.55 6.21 -13.15
C SER A 233 -15.55 7.29 -13.56
N ALA A 234 -15.06 8.51 -13.81
CA ALA A 234 -15.81 9.61 -14.43
C ALA A 234 -15.16 10.07 -15.74
N PHE A 235 -15.96 10.65 -16.63
CA PHE A 235 -15.44 11.32 -17.82
C PHE A 235 -16.18 12.63 -18.09
N LYS A 236 -15.49 13.55 -18.75
CA LYS A 236 -16.09 14.77 -19.28
C LYS A 236 -15.49 15.13 -20.62
N ASP A 237 -16.37 15.50 -21.54
CA ASP A 237 -15.99 15.98 -22.85
C ASP A 237 -15.63 17.47 -22.78
N TYR A 238 -14.48 17.81 -23.36
CA TYR A 238 -13.95 19.16 -23.45
C TYR A 238 -13.73 19.55 -24.90
N THR A 239 -14.29 20.69 -25.27
CA THR A 239 -13.97 21.32 -26.56
C THR A 239 -12.56 21.88 -26.48
N VAL A 240 -11.65 21.31 -27.26
CA VAL A 240 -10.31 21.84 -27.44
C VAL A 240 -10.41 23.12 -28.29
N PRO A 241 -9.63 24.19 -28.01
CA PRO A 241 -9.77 25.43 -28.76
C PRO A 241 -9.55 25.26 -30.26
N PRO A 242 -10.33 25.98 -31.10
CA PRO A 242 -10.17 25.94 -32.54
C PRO A 242 -8.84 26.57 -32.98
N GLY A 243 -8.31 26.11 -34.12
CA GLY A 243 -7.11 26.71 -34.74
C GLY A 243 -5.77 26.10 -34.32
N LEU A 244 -5.77 24.94 -33.67
CA LEU A 244 -4.54 24.20 -33.39
C LEU A 244 -4.07 23.44 -34.65
N PRO A 245 -2.76 23.44 -34.99
CA PRO A 245 -2.28 22.80 -36.21
C PRO A 245 -2.37 21.26 -36.10
N SER A 246 -2.82 20.60 -37.17
CA SER A 246 -2.70 19.13 -37.31
C SER A 246 -1.23 18.70 -37.21
N GLY A 247 -0.98 17.54 -36.57
CA GLY A 247 0.35 17.02 -36.26
C GLY A 247 1.05 17.69 -35.06
N LYS A 248 0.32 18.46 -34.24
CA LYS A 248 0.83 18.98 -32.96
C LYS A 248 0.29 18.18 -31.78
N THR A 249 1.10 18.09 -30.72
CA THR A 249 0.73 17.45 -29.45
C THR A 249 0.16 18.48 -28.49
N ILE A 250 -0.96 18.14 -27.85
CA ILE A 250 -1.49 18.86 -26.69
C ILE A 250 -1.23 18.02 -25.44
N TRP A 251 -0.75 18.66 -24.39
CA TRP A 251 -0.48 18.05 -23.10
C TRP A 251 -1.55 18.47 -22.10
N PHE A 252 -1.95 17.54 -21.24
CA PHE A 252 -2.92 17.72 -20.18
C PHE A 252 -2.37 17.22 -18.85
N GLN A 253 -2.83 17.83 -17.76
CA GLN A 253 -2.57 17.37 -16.41
C GLN A 253 -3.82 17.61 -15.55
N GLY A 254 -4.12 16.66 -14.65
CA GLY A 254 -5.19 16.81 -13.68
C GLY A 254 -4.66 17.43 -12.40
N TYR A 255 -5.30 18.52 -11.95
CA TYR A 255 -5.13 19.05 -10.60
C TYR A 255 -6.33 18.63 -9.76
N PHE A 256 -6.07 18.01 -8.63
CA PHE A 256 -7.10 17.41 -7.78
C PHE A 256 -7.13 18.11 -6.43
N ARG A 257 -8.32 18.22 -5.86
CA ARG A 257 -8.53 18.74 -4.50
C ARG A 257 -9.77 18.13 -3.87
N ASP A 258 -9.72 17.90 -2.57
CA ASP A 258 -10.93 17.64 -1.79
C ASP A 258 -11.53 19.00 -1.33
N PRO A 259 -12.74 19.38 -1.78
CA PRO A 259 -13.37 20.62 -1.35
C PRO A 259 -13.72 20.65 0.15
N ASN A 260 -13.76 19.49 0.83
CA ASN A 260 -14.05 19.39 2.25
C ASN A 260 -12.80 19.42 3.14
N ASN A 261 -11.61 19.19 2.56
CA ASN A 261 -10.34 19.19 3.28
C ASN A 261 -9.32 20.13 2.59
N PRO A 262 -9.32 21.44 2.91
CA PRO A 262 -8.41 22.40 2.28
C PRO A 262 -6.95 22.09 2.63
N GLY A 263 -6.09 21.89 1.62
CA GLY A 263 -4.66 21.58 1.77
C GLY A 263 -4.23 20.22 1.22
N THR A 264 -5.16 19.41 0.72
CA THR A 264 -4.92 18.09 0.12
C THR A 264 -4.75 18.13 -1.39
N GLU A 265 -4.25 19.24 -1.93
CA GLU A 265 -4.14 19.38 -3.38
C GLU A 265 -2.95 18.61 -3.95
N TYR A 266 -3.22 17.75 -4.92
CA TYR A 266 -2.20 16.98 -5.61
C TYR A 266 -2.38 17.03 -7.13
N VAL A 267 -1.36 16.55 -7.83
CA VAL A 267 -1.27 16.59 -9.28
C VAL A 267 -0.99 15.17 -9.78
N GLU A 268 -1.88 14.64 -10.63
CA GLU A 268 -1.69 13.30 -11.23
C GLU A 268 -1.03 13.37 -12.61
N THR A 269 -0.61 12.20 -13.08
CA THR A 269 0.08 11.90 -14.35
C THR A 269 -0.29 12.77 -15.54
N VAL A 270 0.72 13.13 -16.34
CA VAL A 270 0.55 13.90 -17.57
C VAL A 270 0.07 13.00 -18.70
N ALA A 271 -1.01 13.40 -19.37
CA ALA A 271 -1.52 12.76 -20.57
C ALA A 271 -1.36 13.66 -21.80
N TRP A 272 -1.31 13.07 -23.00
CA TRP A 272 -1.20 13.84 -24.24
C TRP A 272 -2.04 13.27 -25.38
N VAL A 273 -2.35 14.14 -26.33
CA VAL A 273 -3.06 13.77 -27.57
C VAL A 273 -2.44 14.45 -28.77
N GLU A 274 -2.29 13.71 -29.87
CA GLU A 274 -1.89 14.26 -31.17
C GLU A 274 -3.14 14.72 -31.94
N ILE A 275 -3.07 15.93 -32.50
CA ILE A 275 -4.14 16.50 -33.32
C ILE A 275 -4.09 15.84 -34.69
N GLN A 276 -5.13 15.07 -35.02
CA GLN A 276 -5.32 14.49 -36.35
C GLN A 276 -5.75 15.56 -37.36
#